data_AF-A0A7C1IAB1-F1
#
_entry.id   AF-A0A7C1IAB1-F1
#
_cell.length_a   1.000
_cell.length_b   1.000
_cell.length_c   1.000
_cell.angle_alpha   90.00
_cell.angle_beta   90.00
_cell.angle_gamma   90.00
#
_symmetry.space_group_name_H-M   'P 1'
#
loop_
_entity.id
_entity.type
_entity.pdbx_description
1 polymer ?
#
loop_
_entity_poly.entity_id
_entity_poly.type
_entity_poly.pdbx_seq_one_letter_code
_entity_poly.pdbx_strand_id
1 'polypeptide(L)'
;MRLNAEDPVAAAEFGRSVAIGGDLVAVGAGGATADTIENAGAVYVFKRQGLTYVPEAKLVAPDATKKAEFGRAVAIQGNMVIVGARFA
;
A
#
# COMPACT_ATOMS: atom_id res chain seq x y z
N MET A 1 -1.59 -18.83 1.39
CA MET A 1 -1.85 -17.72 0.47
C MET A 1 -0.73 -16.68 0.64
N ARG A 2 -0.29 -16.06 -0.46
CA ARG A 2 0.66 -14.95 -0.45
C ARG A 2 0.06 -13.82 -1.28
N LEU A 3 0.19 -12.58 -0.80
CA LEU A 3 -0.18 -11.38 -1.55
C LEU A 3 1.08 -10.83 -2.23
N ASN A 4 0.93 -10.37 -3.46
CA ASN A 4 2.01 -9.78 -4.24
C ASN A 4 1.57 -8.41 -4.74
N ALA A 5 2.49 -7.45 -4.78
CA ALA A 5 2.31 -6.26 -5.60
C ALA A 5 2.16 -6.67 -7.06
N GLU A 6 1.26 -6.01 -7.80
CA GLU A 6 1.06 -6.24 -9.23
C GLU A 6 2.23 -5.69 -10.06
N ASP A 7 2.98 -4.74 -9.50
CA ASP A 7 4.15 -4.08 -10.08
C ASP A 7 5.36 -4.14 -9.10
N PRO A 8 5.93 -5.33 -8.87
CA PRO A 8 7.01 -5.47 -7.90
C PRO A 8 8.24 -4.68 -8.33
N VAL A 9 8.66 -3.73 -7.49
CA VAL A 9 9.89 -2.94 -7.66
C VAL A 9 10.90 -3.33 -6.57
N ALA A 10 12.18 -3.45 -6.97
CA ALA A 10 13.26 -3.70 -6.02
C ALA A 10 13.30 -2.58 -4.96
N ALA A 11 13.49 -2.96 -3.69
CA ALA A 11 13.49 -2.02 -2.56
C ALA A 11 12.18 -1.23 -2.37
N ALA A 12 11.05 -1.63 -2.97
CA ALA A 12 9.75 -1.02 -2.69
C ALA A 12 9.23 -1.27 -1.27
N GLU A 13 9.83 -2.24 -0.57
CA GLU A 13 9.46 -2.64 0.80
C GLU A 13 7.98 -3.05 0.90
N PHE A 14 7.45 -3.74 -0.10
CA PHE A 14 6.11 -4.33 -0.01
C PHE A 14 6.03 -5.25 1.22
N GLY A 15 5.04 -5.01 2.08
CA GLY A 15 4.92 -5.69 3.37
C GLY A 15 5.52 -4.91 4.54
N ARG A 16 6.04 -3.69 4.31
CA ARG A 16 6.57 -2.81 5.36
C ARG A 16 5.55 -2.53 6.46
N SER A 17 4.29 -2.40 6.09
CA SER A 17 3.17 -2.31 7.02
C SER A 17 1.98 -3.09 6.47
N VAL A 18 1.17 -3.69 7.35
CA VAL A 18 0.01 -4.47 6.97
C VAL A 18 -1.12 -4.18 7.94
N ALA A 19 -2.32 -3.95 7.40
CA ALA A 19 -3.55 -3.87 8.16
C ALA A 19 -4.62 -4.74 7.50
N ILE A 20 -5.47 -5.34 8.32
CA ILE A 20 -6.64 -6.11 7.91
C ILE A 20 -7.86 -5.58 8.64
N GLY A 21 -8.96 -5.40 7.92
CA GLY A 21 -10.22 -4.95 8.50
C GLY A 21 -11.39 -5.31 7.59
N GLY A 22 -12.39 -5.98 8.14
CA GLY A 22 -13.49 -6.55 7.35
C GLY A 22 -12.95 -7.48 6.25
N ASP A 23 -13.28 -7.17 5.01
CA ASP A 23 -12.85 -7.91 3.81
C ASP A 23 -11.63 -7.29 3.11
N LEU A 24 -11.00 -6.27 3.71
CA LEU A 24 -9.86 -5.58 3.12
C LEU A 24 -8.55 -5.94 3.83
N VAL A 25 -7.50 -6.08 3.03
CA VAL A 25 -6.11 -6.10 3.47
C VAL A 25 -5.38 -4.97 2.76
N ALA A 26 -4.72 -4.09 3.51
CA ALA A 26 -3.87 -3.03 2.99
C ALA A 26 -2.41 -3.36 3.31
N VAL A 27 -1.55 -3.31 2.30
CA VAL A 27 -0.11 -3.58 2.42
C VAL A 27 0.67 -2.36 1.96
N GLY A 28 1.42 -1.77 2.88
CA GLY A 28 2.28 -0.64 2.60
C GLY A 28 3.59 -1.04 1.91
N ALA A 29 4.03 -0.18 0.99
CA ALA A 29 5.28 -0.25 0.25
C ALA A 29 5.91 1.15 0.20
N GLY A 30 6.53 1.57 1.31
CA GLY A 30 7.05 2.93 1.48
C GLY A 30 8.16 3.30 0.50
N GLY A 31 8.92 2.32 0.00
CA GLY A 31 9.95 2.52 -1.01
C GLY A 31 9.44 2.47 -2.45
N ALA A 32 8.14 2.29 -2.68
CA ALA A 32 7.62 2.18 -4.04
C ALA A 32 7.75 3.49 -4.82
N THR A 33 7.95 3.38 -6.14
CA THR A 33 7.80 4.52 -7.04
C THR A 33 6.30 4.72 -7.32
N ALA A 34 5.81 5.94 -7.09
CA ALA A 34 4.49 6.36 -7.53
C ALA A 34 4.65 7.08 -8.87
N ASP A 35 4.16 6.48 -9.95
CA ASP A 35 4.38 6.94 -11.34
C ASP A 35 5.87 7.15 -11.66
N THR A 36 6.31 8.41 -11.71
CA THR A 36 7.71 8.79 -11.96
C THR A 36 8.43 9.32 -10.70
N ILE A 37 7.79 9.26 -9.54
CA ILE A 37 8.26 9.85 -8.29
C ILE A 37 8.90 8.77 -7.41
N GLU A 38 10.22 8.78 -7.37
CA GLU A 38 11.04 7.81 -6.64
C GLU A 38 10.76 7.84 -5.13
N ASN A 39 10.55 6.66 -4.53
CA ASN A 39 10.29 6.46 -3.09
C ASN A 39 9.12 7.32 -2.55
N ALA A 40 8.19 7.72 -3.41
CA ALA A 40 6.96 8.38 -2.98
C ALA A 40 6.11 7.43 -2.10
N GLY A 41 6.22 6.13 -2.36
CA GLY A 41 5.51 5.07 -1.65
C GLY A 41 4.14 4.76 -2.23
N ALA A 42 3.61 3.59 -1.87
CA ALA A 42 2.30 3.11 -2.29
C ALA A 42 1.65 2.22 -1.21
N VAL A 43 0.34 2.03 -1.30
CA VAL A 43 -0.41 1.02 -0.55
C VAL A 43 -1.18 0.14 -1.50
N TYR A 44 -1.04 -1.17 -1.36
CA TYR A 44 -1.74 -2.17 -2.14
C TYR A 44 -2.91 -2.70 -1.34
N VAL A 45 -4.11 -2.56 -1.88
CA VAL A 45 -5.36 -3.02 -1.26
C VAL A 45 -5.82 -4.29 -1.95
N PHE A 46 -6.10 -5.30 -1.14
CA PHE A 46 -6.67 -6.56 -1.56
C PHE A 46 -8.03 -6.76 -0.90
N LYS A 47 -8.97 -7.33 -1.64
CA LYS A 47 -10.32 -7.61 -1.17
C LYS A 47 -10.58 -9.11 -1.12
N ARG A 48 -11.29 -9.55 -0.09
CA ARG A 48 -11.64 -10.95 0.10
C ARG A 48 -12.65 -11.39 -0.96
N GLN A 49 -12.35 -12.52 -1.62
CA GLN A 49 -13.27 -13.21 -2.52
C GLN A 49 -13.31 -14.69 -2.12
N GLY A 50 -14.30 -15.05 -1.30
CA GLY A 50 -14.39 -16.38 -0.71
C GLY A 50 -13.27 -16.66 0.29
N LEU A 51 -12.35 -17.57 -0.06
CA LEU A 51 -11.22 -17.96 0.78
C LEU A 51 -9.89 -17.31 0.35
N THR A 52 -9.90 -16.50 -0.71
CA THR A 52 -8.72 -15.80 -1.22
C THR A 52 -8.87 -14.29 -1.09
N TYR A 53 -7.78 -13.57 -1.29
CA TYR A 53 -7.77 -12.13 -1.45
C TYR A 53 -7.25 -11.81 -2.85
N VAL A 54 -7.96 -10.94 -3.55
CA VAL A 54 -7.63 -10.50 -4.91
C VAL A 54 -7.24 -9.02 -4.89
N PRO A 55 -6.35 -8.55 -5.78
CA PRO A 55 -6.04 -7.13 -5.91
C PRO A 55 -7.30 -6.31 -6.15
N GLU A 56 -7.45 -5.21 -5.42
CA GLU A 56 -8.57 -4.26 -5.57
C GLU A 56 -8.07 -2.89 -6.05
N ALA A 57 -6.98 -2.38 -5.45
CA ALA A 57 -6.44 -1.08 -5.79
C ALA A 57 -4.97 -0.92 -5.41
N LYS A 58 -4.27 -0.04 -6.12
CA LYS A 58 -3.01 0.58 -5.69
C LYS A 58 -3.28 2.04 -5.36
N LEU A 59 -3.02 2.44 -4.12
CA LEU A 59 -3.15 3.82 -3.64
C LEU A 59 -1.78 4.50 -3.68
N VAL A 60 -1.75 5.70 -4.24
CA VAL A 60 -0.61 6.62 -4.22
C VAL A 60 -1.09 7.98 -3.72
N ALA A 61 -0.21 8.76 -3.11
CA ALA A 61 -0.55 10.12 -2.69
C ALA A 61 -0.72 11.02 -3.93
N PRO A 62 -1.84 11.77 -4.05
CA PRO A 62 -2.06 12.66 -5.21
C PRO A 62 -1.09 13.85 -5.25
N ASP A 63 -0.55 14.22 -4.10
CA ASP A 63 0.46 15.25 -3.87
C ASP A 63 1.84 14.65 -3.54
N ALA A 64 2.09 13.42 -4.02
CA ALA A 64 3.32 12.68 -3.75
C ALA A 64 4.58 13.51 -4.00
N THR A 65 5.48 13.50 -3.02
CA THR A 65 6.82 14.06 -3.12
C THR A 65 7.88 12.94 -3.09
N LYS A 66 9.07 13.25 -3.59
CA LYS A 66 10.19 12.30 -3.58
C LYS A 66 10.52 11.90 -2.15
N LYS A 67 10.64 10.59 -1.88
CA LYS A 67 10.91 10.01 -0.54
C LYS A 67 9.81 10.23 0.51
N ALA A 68 8.58 10.58 0.14
CA ALA A 68 7.48 10.78 1.08
C ALA A 68 7.19 9.55 1.98
N GLU A 69 7.53 8.34 1.49
CA GLU A 69 7.26 7.07 2.15
C GLU A 69 5.77 6.83 2.46
N PHE A 70 4.88 7.18 1.53
CA PHE A 70 3.46 6.82 1.62
C PHE A 70 3.31 5.30 1.76
N GLY A 71 2.55 4.85 2.76
CA GLY A 71 2.45 3.43 3.11
C GLY A 71 3.46 2.97 4.16
N ARG A 72 4.20 3.89 4.80
CA ARG A 72 5.06 3.53 5.96
C ARG A 72 4.26 2.94 7.11
N ALA A 73 3.05 3.44 7.34
CA ALA A 73 2.09 2.89 8.29
C ALA A 73 0.71 2.83 7.63
N VAL A 74 -0.04 1.77 7.91
CA VAL A 74 -1.41 1.59 7.42
C VAL A 74 -2.31 1.16 8.57
N ALA A 75 -3.55 1.66 8.57
CA ALA A 75 -4.62 1.21 9.45
C ALA A 75 -5.92 1.10 8.65
N ILE A 76 -6.81 0.21 9.06
CA ILE A 76 -8.14 0.07 8.46
C ILE A 76 -9.18 0.26 9.57
N GLN A 77 -10.16 1.12 9.31
CA GLN A 77 -11.35 1.28 10.15
C GLN A 77 -12.59 1.25 9.26
N GLY A 78 -13.40 0.21 9.40
CA GLY A 78 -14.54 -0.02 8.51
C GLY A 78 -14.07 -0.13 7.06
N ASN A 79 -14.54 0.77 6.20
CA ASN A 79 -14.16 0.84 4.79
C ASN A 79 -13.08 1.91 4.50
N MET A 80 -12.45 2.46 5.53
CA MET A 80 -11.46 3.53 5.41
C MET A 80 -10.05 2.97 5.62
N VAL A 81 -9.17 3.24 4.66
CA VAL A 81 -7.74 2.97 4.77
C VAL A 81 -7.04 4.28 5.14
N ILE A 82 -6.38 4.29 6.30
CA ILE A 82 -5.57 5.41 6.78
C ILE A 82 -4.11 5.09 6.46
N VAL A 83 -3.41 6.03 5.83
CA VAL A 83 -2.04 5.84 5.38
C VAL A 83 -1.14 6.94 5.90
N GLY A 84 -0.04 6.56 6.53
CA GLY A 84 1.03 7.48 6.92
C GLY A 84 2.07 7.67 5.81
N ALA A 85 2.53 8.90 5.66
CA ALA A 85 3.70 9.28 4.86
C ALA A 85 4.64 10.09 5.77
N ARG A 86 5.83 9.56 6.05
CA ARG A 86 6.72 10.13 7.10
C ARG A 86 7.33 11.46 6.69
N PHE A 87 7.54 11.65 5.39
CA PHE A 87 8.32 12.75 4.84
C PHE A 87 7.53 13.56 3.79
N ALA A 88 6.20 13.42 3.79
CA ALA A 88 5.32 14.25 2.98
C ALA A 88 5.21 15.67 3.56
#